data_AF-J9EUB9-F1
#
_entry.id   AF-J9EUB9-F1
#
_cell.length_a   1.000
_cell.length_b   1.000
_cell.length_c   1.000
_cell.angle_alpha   90.00
_cell.angle_beta   90.00
_cell.angle_gamma   90.00
#
_symmetry.space_group_name_H-M   'P 1'
#
loop_
_entity.id
_entity.type
_entity.pdbx_description
1 polymer ?
#
loop_
_entity_poly.entity_id
_entity_poly.type
_entity_poly.pdbx_seq_one_letter_code
_entity_poly.pdbx_strand_id
1 'polypeptide(L)'
;MQKISLNYPSFIVRSNYKQKSVMLCLEAAIVFSDHEGEMSEQSLGCAMLSIIDENGHCCMKNKNYTAKLFNRNSFSKKEVIPVNTQIQITFGVSDVPNNIVHQVDSLPDIFLCHELFLPMFFYYRRLLGQFLTKDCDNCSSSALKAEPFLATFPAIADQPDTMEMLWQLWKIHEKNVINRKLSEMEEAERFRSFFLTTGFLLHQTVDMPKFNWADARCFANRQAKLSYFREQYLHNFDAIKYLSRERCHPINIYSYAVDIIGPHAII
;
A
#
# COMPACT_ATOMS: atom_id res chain seq x y z
N MET A 1 16.47 -7.17 32.11
CA MET A 1 15.72 -6.30 31.17
C MET A 1 14.81 -7.18 30.33
N GLN A 2 13.50 -6.99 30.43
CA GLN A 2 12.54 -7.64 29.53
C GLN A 2 12.82 -7.12 28.11
N LYS A 3 13.20 -8.00 27.18
CA LYS A 3 13.34 -7.65 25.76
C LYS A 3 11.93 -7.34 25.25
N ILE A 4 11.62 -6.05 25.07
CA ILE A 4 10.42 -5.63 24.37
C ILE A 4 10.63 -6.04 22.91
N SER A 5 10.01 -7.14 22.47
CA SER A 5 9.99 -7.50 21.05
C SER A 5 8.87 -6.73 20.38
N LEU A 6 9.22 -5.77 19.55
CA LEU A 6 8.30 -5.14 18.62
C LEU A 6 8.14 -6.10 17.43
N ASN A 7 6.93 -6.67 17.26
CA ASN A 7 6.59 -7.44 16.07
C ASN A 7 6.28 -6.45 14.95
N TYR A 8 7.17 -6.38 13.96
CA TYR A 8 6.97 -5.55 12.79
C TYR A 8 6.22 -6.34 11.71
N PRO A 9 5.39 -5.67 10.91
CA PRO A 9 4.70 -6.30 9.80
C PRO A 9 5.67 -6.81 8.73
N SER A 10 5.29 -7.88 8.05
CA SER A 10 6.01 -8.41 6.88
C SER A 10 5.73 -7.58 5.63
N PHE A 11 6.77 -7.35 4.85
CA PHE A 11 6.72 -6.63 3.58
C PHE A 11 7.16 -7.54 2.43
N ILE A 12 6.52 -7.37 1.28
CA ILE A 12 6.98 -7.94 0.02
C ILE A 12 7.84 -6.91 -0.69
N VAL A 13 9.04 -7.32 -1.09
CA VAL A 13 9.96 -6.53 -1.90
C VAL A 13 10.14 -7.25 -3.24
N ARG A 14 9.82 -6.57 -4.34
CA ARG A 14 10.03 -7.03 -5.71
C ARG A 14 10.97 -6.09 -6.44
N SER A 15 11.93 -6.65 -7.18
CA SER A 15 12.80 -5.94 -8.11
C SER A 15 13.13 -6.85 -9.28
N ASN A 16 12.66 -6.51 -10.49
CA ASN A 16 13.09 -7.15 -11.74
C ASN A 16 14.35 -6.52 -12.34
N TYR A 17 14.80 -5.38 -11.80
CA TYR A 17 16.05 -4.77 -12.23
C TYR A 17 17.24 -5.60 -11.77
N LYS A 18 18.06 -6.03 -12.71
CA LYS A 18 19.33 -6.74 -12.49
C LYS A 18 20.51 -5.78 -12.34
N GLN A 19 20.28 -4.60 -11.75
CA GLN A 19 21.28 -3.55 -11.62
C GLN A 19 21.78 -3.47 -10.18
N LYS A 20 23.11 -3.42 -10.00
CA LYS A 20 23.77 -3.29 -8.69
C LYS A 20 23.42 -1.98 -7.95
N SER A 21 22.94 -0.98 -8.67
CA SER A 21 22.46 0.30 -8.11
C SER A 21 21.18 0.14 -7.29
N VAL A 22 20.40 -0.94 -7.50
CA VAL A 22 19.19 -1.19 -6.73
C VAL A 22 19.58 -1.80 -5.38
N MET A 23 19.27 -1.08 -4.32
CA MET A 23 19.58 -1.45 -2.94
C MET A 23 18.34 -1.36 -2.07
N LEU A 24 18.26 -2.22 -1.06
CA LEU A 24 17.25 -2.12 -0.01
C LEU A 24 17.74 -1.11 1.04
N CYS A 25 16.96 -0.04 1.25
CA CYS A 25 17.17 0.92 2.32
C CYS A 25 16.23 0.60 3.47
N LEU A 26 16.78 0.32 4.65
CA LEU A 26 16.03 0.22 5.89
C LEU A 26 16.34 1.44 6.74
N GLU A 27 15.37 2.33 6.92
CA GLU A 27 15.49 3.48 7.81
C GLU A 27 14.72 3.21 9.10
N ALA A 28 15.34 3.52 10.23
CA ALA A 28 14.66 3.51 11.52
C ALA A 28 14.50 4.96 11.97
N ALA A 29 13.31 5.30 12.45
CA ALA A 29 13.04 6.60 13.04
C ALA A 29 12.23 6.43 14.32
N ILE A 30 12.39 7.38 15.24
CA ILE A 30 11.45 7.55 16.35
C ILE A 30 10.47 8.64 15.98
N VAL A 31 9.22 8.39 16.33
CA VAL A 31 8.14 9.38 16.24
C VAL A 31 7.73 9.72 17.66
N PHE A 32 7.73 10.99 18.01
CA PHE A 32 7.40 11.47 19.35
C PHE A 32 6.63 12.79 19.28
N SER A 33 5.72 13.02 20.23
CA SER A 33 5.17 14.34 20.46
C SER A 33 6.15 15.16 21.29
N ASP A 34 6.41 16.39 20.85
CA ASP A 34 7.13 17.36 21.66
C ASP A 34 6.24 17.92 22.79
N HIS A 35 6.75 18.93 23.50
CA HIS A 35 6.07 19.55 24.63
C HIS A 35 4.80 20.31 24.23
N GLU A 36 4.67 20.68 22.96
CA GLU A 36 3.51 21.38 22.38
C GLU A 36 2.49 20.38 21.79
N GLY A 37 2.82 19.09 21.79
CA GLY A 37 2.00 18.02 21.25
C GLY A 37 2.18 17.80 19.74
N GLU A 38 3.10 18.54 19.11
CA GLU A 38 3.41 18.37 17.70
C GLU A 38 4.27 17.12 17.51
N MET A 39 3.89 16.28 16.54
CA MET A 39 4.60 15.03 16.28
C MET A 39 5.83 15.33 15.42
N SER A 40 6.98 14.94 15.93
CA SER A 40 8.27 15.04 15.25
C SER A 40 8.81 13.66 14.92
N GLU A 41 9.48 13.56 13.78
CA GLU A 41 10.26 12.40 13.39
C GLU A 41 11.75 12.69 13.60
N GLN A 42 12.45 11.77 14.24
CA GLN A 42 13.90 11.79 14.30
C GLN A 42 14.45 10.47 13.75
N SER A 43 15.20 10.57 12.64
CA SER A 43 15.92 9.43 12.08
C SER A 43 16.95 8.93 13.10
N LEU A 44 16.92 7.62 13.33
CA LEU A 44 17.94 6.86 14.08
C LEU A 44 19.06 6.36 13.15
N GLY A 45 18.96 6.65 11.85
CA GLY A 45 19.87 6.20 10.81
C GLY A 45 19.25 5.14 9.89
N CYS A 46 20.01 4.80 8.85
CA CYS A 46 19.60 3.83 7.85
C CYS A 46 20.66 2.74 7.64
N ALA A 47 20.24 1.61 7.09
CA ALA A 47 21.09 0.57 6.54
C ALA A 47 20.80 0.42 5.04
N MET A 48 21.85 0.39 4.22
CA MET A 48 21.77 0.12 2.79
C MET A 48 22.32 -1.27 2.51
N LEU A 49 21.50 -2.12 1.90
CA LEU A 49 21.80 -3.53 1.67
C LEU A 49 21.75 -3.81 0.17
N SER A 50 22.81 -4.41 -0.37
CA SER A 50 22.78 -4.92 -1.74
C SER A 50 21.78 -6.07 -1.82
N ILE A 51 20.84 -5.97 -2.76
CA ILE A 51 19.91 -7.05 -3.07
C ILE A 51 20.32 -7.81 -4.34
N ILE A 52 21.07 -7.18 -5.24
CA ILE A 52 21.62 -7.76 -6.46
C ILE A 52 23.16 -7.80 -6.38
N ASP A 53 23.76 -8.93 -6.73
CA ASP A 53 25.22 -9.08 -6.83
C ASP A 53 25.79 -8.55 -8.15
N GLU A 54 27.11 -8.70 -8.32
CA GLU A 54 27.83 -8.32 -9.53
C GLU A 54 27.46 -9.12 -10.78
N ASN A 55 26.81 -10.28 -10.62
CA ASN A 55 26.33 -11.13 -11.71
C ASN A 55 24.85 -10.87 -12.05
N GLY A 56 24.19 -9.93 -11.36
CA GLY A 56 22.77 -9.63 -11.58
C GLY A 56 21.82 -10.60 -10.88
N HIS A 57 22.29 -11.40 -9.92
CA HIS A 57 21.47 -12.34 -9.15
C HIS A 57 21.10 -11.79 -7.78
N CYS A 58 19.96 -12.22 -7.24
CA CYS A 58 19.58 -11.90 -5.87
C CYS A 58 20.60 -12.49 -4.89
N CYS A 59 21.25 -11.64 -4.09
CA CYS A 59 22.24 -12.07 -3.09
C CYS A 59 21.68 -12.22 -1.68
N MET A 60 20.42 -11.82 -1.48
CA MET A 60 19.71 -12.02 -0.22
C MET A 60 19.26 -13.48 -0.13
N LYS A 61 19.43 -14.11 1.04
CA LYS A 61 19.12 -15.52 1.30
C LYS A 61 18.08 -15.63 2.40
N ASN A 62 17.36 -16.74 2.43
CA ASN A 62 16.39 -17.04 3.47
C ASN A 62 17.09 -17.24 4.85
N LYS A 63 17.25 -16.15 5.61
CA LYS A 63 17.92 -16.12 6.93
C LYS A 63 17.66 -14.80 7.64
N ASN A 64 18.10 -14.75 8.90
CA ASN A 64 18.16 -13.51 9.67
C ASN A 64 19.42 -12.71 9.33
N TYR A 65 19.25 -11.40 9.21
CA TYR A 65 20.29 -10.41 8.99
C TYR A 65 20.37 -9.48 10.19
N THR A 66 21.56 -8.92 10.42
CA THR A 66 21.75 -7.81 11.36
C THR A 66 22.57 -6.75 10.64
N ALA A 67 22.07 -5.52 10.64
CA ALA A 67 22.72 -4.37 10.00
C ALA A 67 22.91 -3.25 11.02
N LYS A 68 24.08 -2.63 11.02
CA LYS A 68 24.33 -1.40 11.78
C LYS A 68 23.73 -0.23 11.02
N LEU A 69 23.03 0.65 11.73
CA LEU A 69 22.51 1.87 11.15
C LEU A 69 23.61 2.92 11.12
N PHE A 70 23.62 3.72 10.06
CA PHE A 70 24.47 4.89 9.94
C PHE A 70 23.62 6.14 9.73
N ASN A 71 24.11 7.26 10.26
CA ASN A 71 23.46 8.54 10.03
C ASN A 71 23.64 8.94 8.58
N ARG A 72 22.52 9.16 7.89
CA ARG A 72 22.49 9.72 6.56
C ARG A 72 21.87 11.11 6.68
N ASN A 73 22.66 12.15 6.40
CA ASN A 73 22.08 13.47 6.19
C ASN A 73 21.37 13.46 4.82
N SER A 74 20.06 13.21 4.82
CA SER A 74 19.23 13.14 3.60
C SER A 74 19.31 14.40 2.72
N PHE A 75 19.80 15.52 3.26
CA PHE A 75 19.99 16.79 2.55
C PHE A 75 21.40 17.03 1.98
N SER A 76 22.42 16.21 2.30
CA SER A 76 23.76 16.42 1.75
C SER A 76 24.11 15.39 0.68
N LYS A 77 23.97 15.74 -0.60
CA LYS A 77 24.52 15.00 -1.76
C LYS A 77 26.05 14.96 -1.82
N LYS A 78 26.76 15.59 -0.88
CA LYS A 78 28.22 15.49 -0.76
C LYS A 78 28.54 14.29 0.10
N GLU A 79 29.53 13.50 -0.34
CA GLU A 79 30.09 12.31 0.30
C GLU A 79 30.58 12.58 1.74
N VAL A 80 29.65 12.77 2.67
CA VAL A 80 29.98 12.77 4.10
C VAL A 80 30.04 11.30 4.50
N ILE A 81 31.20 10.90 5.02
CA ILE A 81 31.47 9.55 5.52
C ILE A 81 30.33 9.18 6.49
N PRO A 82 29.57 8.11 6.22
CA PRO A 82 28.46 7.71 7.07
C PRO A 82 28.98 7.45 8.50
N VAL A 83 28.45 8.20 9.47
CA VAL A 83 28.81 8.02 10.88
C VAL A 83 28.00 6.84 11.41
N ASN A 84 28.69 5.76 11.76
CA ASN A 84 28.06 4.58 12.36
C ASN A 84 27.38 4.98 13.68
N THR A 85 26.12 4.59 13.81
CA THR A 85 25.40 4.67 15.07
C THR A 85 25.71 3.42 15.91
N GLN A 86 25.36 3.43 17.20
CA GLN A 86 25.39 2.21 18.03
C GLN A 86 24.17 1.31 17.78
N ILE A 87 23.24 1.73 16.92
CA ILE A 87 21.95 1.08 16.71
C ILE A 87 22.09 0.00 15.65
N GLN A 88 21.48 -1.15 15.90
CA GLN A 88 21.42 -2.28 14.98
C GLN A 88 19.97 -2.66 14.72
N ILE A 89 19.67 -2.98 13.47
CA ILE A 89 18.40 -3.59 13.07
C ILE A 89 18.63 -5.07 12.78
N THR A 90 17.76 -5.91 13.34
CA THR A 90 17.70 -7.34 13.03
C THR A 90 16.40 -7.63 12.31
N PHE A 91 16.47 -8.30 11.15
CA PHE A 91 15.30 -8.61 10.33
C PHE A 91 15.48 -9.97 9.64
N GLY A 92 14.37 -10.64 9.38
CA GLY A 92 14.34 -11.88 8.60
C GLY A 92 14.11 -11.58 7.12
N VAL A 93 14.78 -12.32 6.25
CA VAL A 93 14.46 -12.36 4.82
C VAL A 93 14.04 -13.78 4.50
N SER A 94 12.96 -13.92 3.74
CA SER A 94 12.47 -15.20 3.25
C SER A 94 12.06 -15.08 1.80
N ASP A 95 12.18 -16.18 1.06
CA ASP A 95 11.64 -16.26 -0.29
C ASP A 95 10.11 -16.14 -0.25
N VAL A 96 9.53 -15.64 -1.35
CA VAL A 96 8.09 -15.55 -1.49
C VAL A 96 7.49 -16.96 -1.48
N PRO A 97 6.51 -17.26 -0.61
CA PRO A 97 5.85 -18.55 -0.57
C PRO A 97 5.27 -18.94 -1.95
N ASN A 98 5.49 -20.20 -2.36
CA ASN A 98 5.10 -20.70 -3.68
C ASN A 98 3.62 -20.45 -4.04
N ASN A 99 2.73 -20.46 -3.04
CA ASN A 99 1.29 -20.24 -3.25
C ASN A 99 0.94 -18.78 -3.62
N ILE A 100 1.83 -17.80 -3.42
CA ILE A 100 1.60 -16.39 -3.75
C ILE A 100 2.59 -15.82 -4.78
N VAL A 101 3.54 -16.60 -5.27
CA VAL A 101 4.52 -16.17 -6.30
C VAL A 101 3.81 -15.56 -7.53
N HIS A 102 2.76 -16.20 -8.03
CA HIS A 102 1.97 -15.69 -9.16
C HIS A 102 1.35 -14.30 -8.90
N GLN A 103 1.01 -13.98 -7.65
CA GLN A 103 0.48 -12.67 -7.29
C GLN A 103 1.59 -11.63 -7.34
N VAL A 104 2.73 -11.93 -6.72
CA VAL A 104 3.91 -11.06 -6.72
C VAL A 104 4.42 -10.84 -8.15
N ASP A 105 4.39 -11.87 -9.00
CA ASP A 105 4.84 -11.78 -10.39
C ASP A 105 3.97 -10.90 -11.29
N SER A 106 2.73 -10.63 -10.89
CA SER A 106 1.86 -9.68 -11.60
C SER A 106 2.14 -8.21 -11.27
N LEU A 107 2.87 -7.94 -10.19
CA LEU A 107 3.13 -6.59 -9.70
C LEU A 107 4.19 -5.88 -10.56
N PRO A 108 4.26 -4.54 -10.51
CA PRO A 108 5.29 -3.77 -11.20
C PRO A 108 6.72 -4.24 -10.90
N ASP A 109 7.67 -3.85 -11.76
CA ASP A 109 9.05 -4.31 -11.68
C ASP A 109 9.73 -3.98 -10.35
N ILE A 110 9.48 -2.78 -9.81
CA ILE A 110 9.83 -2.42 -8.44
C ILE A 110 8.54 -2.29 -7.66
N PHE A 111 8.43 -3.04 -6.57
CA PHE A 111 7.28 -2.94 -5.70
C PHE A 111 7.65 -3.21 -4.25
N LEU A 112 7.13 -2.36 -3.36
CA LEU A 112 7.23 -2.52 -1.91
C LEU A 112 5.81 -2.39 -1.35
N CYS A 113 5.32 -3.44 -0.70
CA CYS A 113 4.03 -3.37 -0.04
C CYS A 113 4.00 -4.20 1.23
N HIS A 114 3.08 -3.84 2.12
CA HIS A 114 2.73 -4.71 3.23
C HIS A 114 2.10 -6.00 2.68
N GLU A 115 2.55 -7.16 3.17
CA GLU A 115 2.06 -8.48 2.73
C GLU A 115 0.53 -8.62 2.82
N LEU A 116 -0.11 -8.01 3.83
CA LEU A 116 -1.56 -8.07 4.02
C LEU A 116 -2.36 -7.48 2.85
N PHE A 117 -1.78 -6.52 2.13
CA PHE A 117 -2.44 -5.81 1.03
C PHE A 117 -2.16 -6.45 -0.33
N LEU A 118 -1.28 -7.45 -0.40
CA LEU A 118 -0.88 -8.12 -1.64
C LEU A 118 -2.09 -8.56 -2.50
N PRO A 119 -3.15 -9.20 -1.95
CA PRO A 119 -4.29 -9.61 -2.77
C PRO A 119 -4.98 -8.43 -3.46
N MET A 120 -5.07 -7.27 -2.81
CA MET A 120 -5.72 -6.10 -3.39
C MET A 120 -4.92 -5.51 -4.55
N PHE A 121 -3.59 -5.41 -4.38
CA PHE A 121 -2.69 -4.99 -5.45
C PHE A 121 -2.75 -5.96 -6.63
N PHE A 122 -2.81 -7.26 -6.35
CA PHE A 122 -3.01 -8.28 -7.38
C PHE A 122 -4.32 -8.11 -8.15
N TYR A 123 -5.45 -7.91 -7.45
CA TYR A 123 -6.74 -7.67 -8.09
C TYR A 123 -6.75 -6.40 -8.94
N TYR A 124 -6.18 -5.32 -8.43
CA TYR A 124 -5.99 -4.09 -9.20
C TYR A 124 -5.20 -4.35 -10.49
N ARG A 125 -4.04 -5.02 -10.39
CA ARG A 125 -3.21 -5.35 -11.56
C ARG A 125 -3.93 -6.24 -12.56
N ARG A 126 -4.73 -7.21 -12.09
CA ARG A 126 -5.48 -8.11 -12.96
C ARG A 126 -6.54 -7.38 -13.78
N LEU A 127 -7.33 -6.53 -13.13
CA LEU A 127 -8.39 -5.75 -13.77
C LEU A 127 -7.81 -4.68 -14.69
N LEU A 128 -6.72 -4.04 -14.29
CA LEU A 128 -6.01 -3.09 -15.11
C LEU A 128 -5.47 -3.76 -16.39
N GLY A 129 -4.80 -4.91 -16.27
CA GLY A 129 -4.32 -5.65 -17.44
C GLY A 129 -5.46 -6.04 -18.38
N GLN A 130 -6.61 -6.43 -17.83
CA GLN A 130 -7.81 -6.70 -18.62
C GLN A 130 -8.37 -5.45 -19.31
N PHE A 131 -8.42 -4.32 -18.60
CA PHE A 131 -8.87 -3.04 -19.13
C PHE A 131 -7.99 -2.58 -20.30
N LEU A 132 -6.67 -2.70 -20.17
CA LEU A 132 -5.71 -2.31 -21.21
C LEU A 132 -5.72 -3.25 -22.42
N THR A 133 -6.02 -4.54 -22.24
CA THR A 133 -5.99 -5.54 -23.33
C THR A 133 -7.30 -5.67 -24.09
N LYS A 134 -8.45 -5.56 -23.43
CA LYS A 134 -9.78 -5.68 -24.07
C LYS A 134 -10.05 -4.59 -25.11
N ASP A 135 -9.35 -3.46 -25.04
CA ASP A 135 -9.58 -2.31 -25.91
C ASP A 135 -8.58 -2.16 -27.06
N CYS A 136 -7.60 -3.06 -27.18
CA CYS A 136 -6.70 -3.09 -28.33
C CYS A 136 -7.48 -3.25 -29.66
N ASP A 137 -8.62 -3.93 -29.64
CA ASP A 137 -9.42 -4.18 -30.85
C ASP A 137 -10.27 -2.95 -31.28
N ASN A 138 -10.50 -1.99 -30.38
CA ASN A 138 -11.29 -0.77 -30.64
C ASN A 138 -10.41 0.49 -30.56
N CYS A 139 -9.26 0.46 -31.24
CA CYS A 139 -8.28 1.56 -31.28
C CYS A 139 -8.84 2.91 -31.81
N SER A 140 -10.06 2.92 -32.36
CA SER A 140 -10.77 4.11 -32.82
C SER A 140 -11.57 4.86 -31.74
N SER A 141 -11.67 4.32 -30.52
CA SER A 141 -12.33 5.01 -29.40
C SER A 141 -11.33 5.82 -28.58
N SER A 142 -11.13 7.10 -28.93
CA SER A 142 -10.38 8.07 -28.11
C SER A 142 -11.12 8.51 -26.84
N ALA A 143 -12.29 7.92 -26.54
CA ALA A 143 -13.08 8.28 -25.39
C ALA A 143 -12.39 7.87 -24.09
N LEU A 144 -12.21 8.83 -23.18
CA LEU A 144 -11.85 8.60 -21.78
C LEU A 144 -12.84 7.60 -21.19
N LYS A 145 -12.36 6.39 -20.89
CA LYS A 145 -13.18 5.35 -20.27
C LYS A 145 -13.16 5.56 -18.77
N ALA A 146 -14.34 5.89 -18.24
CA ALA A 146 -14.57 5.96 -16.82
C ALA A 146 -14.36 4.57 -16.20
N GLU A 147 -13.39 4.45 -15.31
CA GLU A 147 -13.22 3.28 -14.48
C GLU A 147 -12.80 3.71 -13.05
N PRO A 148 -13.78 4.05 -12.19
CA PRO A 148 -13.49 4.67 -10.90
C PRO A 148 -12.61 3.83 -9.98
N PHE A 149 -12.70 2.50 -10.03
CA PHE A 149 -11.82 1.63 -9.25
C PHE A 149 -10.37 1.78 -9.70
N LEU A 150 -10.09 1.58 -10.99
CA LEU A 150 -8.74 1.70 -11.52
C LEU A 150 -8.16 3.12 -11.39
N ALA A 151 -9.01 4.14 -11.49
CA ALA A 151 -8.61 5.54 -11.36
C ALA A 151 -8.25 5.96 -9.92
N THR A 152 -8.90 5.37 -8.90
CA THR A 152 -8.77 5.83 -7.50
C THR A 152 -8.04 4.87 -6.58
N PHE A 153 -7.93 3.58 -6.95
CA PHE A 153 -7.22 2.60 -6.13
C PHE A 153 -5.78 3.01 -5.78
N PRO A 154 -4.94 3.50 -6.71
CA PRO A 154 -3.57 3.90 -6.36
C PRO A 154 -3.51 5.02 -5.32
N ALA A 155 -4.35 6.05 -5.44
CA ALA A 155 -4.40 7.17 -4.48
C ALA A 155 -4.91 6.74 -3.09
N ILE A 156 -5.76 5.71 -3.02
CA ILE A 156 -6.17 5.10 -1.75
C ILE A 156 -5.07 4.18 -1.21
N ALA A 157 -4.33 3.49 -2.08
CA ALA A 157 -3.21 2.62 -1.70
C ALA A 157 -2.05 3.40 -1.04
N ASP A 158 -1.90 4.68 -1.38
CA ASP A 158 -0.97 5.61 -0.71
C ASP A 158 -1.40 6.01 0.71
N GLN A 159 -2.56 5.54 1.18
CA GLN A 159 -3.11 5.83 2.51
C GLN A 159 -3.20 4.52 3.33
N PRO A 160 -2.14 4.16 4.08
CA PRO A 160 -2.07 2.91 4.83
C PRO A 160 -3.24 2.67 5.79
N ASP A 161 -3.75 3.72 6.44
CA ASP A 161 -4.88 3.64 7.37
C ASP A 161 -6.18 3.21 6.67
N THR A 162 -6.41 3.71 5.46
CA THR A 162 -7.56 3.38 4.63
C THR A 162 -7.41 1.97 4.06
N MET A 163 -6.21 1.60 3.61
CA MET A 163 -5.91 0.24 3.16
C MET A 163 -6.10 -0.80 4.26
N GLU A 164 -5.69 -0.49 5.49
CA GLU A 164 -5.90 -1.37 6.64
C GLU A 164 -7.40 -1.56 6.92
N MET A 165 -8.19 -0.48 6.94
CA MET A 165 -9.64 -0.57 7.11
C MET A 165 -10.28 -1.41 6.00
N LEU A 166 -9.91 -1.17 4.74
CA LEU A 166 -10.41 -1.96 3.60
C LEU A 166 -10.04 -3.43 3.71
N TRP A 167 -8.82 -3.73 4.17
CA TRP A 167 -8.39 -5.10 4.42
C TRP A 167 -9.24 -5.79 5.47
N GLN A 168 -9.45 -5.14 6.61
CA GLN A 168 -10.27 -5.67 7.69
C GLN A 168 -11.71 -5.97 7.21
N LEU A 169 -12.32 -5.05 6.46
CA LEU A 169 -13.66 -5.22 5.91
C LEU A 169 -13.71 -6.30 4.82
N TRP A 170 -12.70 -6.34 3.94
CA TRP A 170 -12.61 -7.34 2.88
C TRP A 170 -12.48 -8.75 3.44
N LYS A 171 -11.67 -8.97 4.49
CA LYS A 171 -11.56 -10.29 5.15
C LYS A 171 -12.90 -10.78 5.72
N ILE A 172 -13.79 -9.87 6.13
CA ILE A 172 -15.13 -10.23 6.60
C ILE A 172 -16.02 -10.58 5.41
N HIS A 173 -15.98 -9.78 4.34
CA HIS A 173 -16.74 -10.02 3.13
C HIS A 173 -16.33 -11.31 2.40
N GLU A 174 -15.04 -11.65 2.41
CA GLU A 174 -14.46 -12.87 1.85
C GLU A 174 -14.96 -14.13 2.59
N LYS A 175 -15.09 -14.07 3.92
CA LYS A 175 -15.61 -15.19 4.73
C LYS A 175 -17.09 -15.49 4.52
N ASN A 176 -17.88 -14.50 4.07
CA ASN A 176 -19.32 -14.65 3.86
C ASN A 176 -19.68 -15.34 2.54
N VAL A 177 -18.70 -15.95 1.86
CA VAL A 177 -18.86 -16.48 0.51
C VAL A 177 -19.10 -17.98 0.57
N ILE A 178 -20.11 -18.41 -0.18
CA ILE A 178 -20.47 -19.82 -0.38
C ILE A 178 -19.24 -20.60 -0.86
N ASN A 179 -19.03 -21.82 -0.32
CA ASN A 179 -17.93 -22.77 -0.56
C ASN A 179 -17.75 -23.20 -2.04
N ARG A 180 -17.67 -22.26 -2.98
CA ARG A 180 -17.27 -22.49 -4.37
C ARG A 180 -15.93 -21.83 -4.61
N LYS A 181 -15.05 -22.54 -5.32
CA LYS A 181 -13.76 -22.01 -5.74
C LYS A 181 -14.03 -20.99 -6.86
N LEU A 182 -13.77 -19.71 -6.58
CA LEU A 182 -13.86 -18.66 -7.58
C LEU A 182 -12.60 -18.66 -8.44
N SER A 183 -12.72 -18.20 -9.68
CA SER A 183 -11.57 -17.85 -10.50
C SER A 183 -10.94 -16.53 -10.02
N GLU A 184 -9.67 -16.32 -10.32
CA GLU A 184 -8.94 -15.08 -9.99
C GLU A 184 -9.66 -13.83 -10.52
N MET A 185 -10.26 -13.92 -11.71
CA MET A 185 -10.99 -12.81 -12.32
C MET A 185 -12.30 -12.51 -11.57
N GLU A 186 -13.04 -13.55 -11.17
CA GLU A 186 -14.26 -13.36 -10.36
C GLU A 186 -13.93 -12.77 -8.99
N GLU A 187 -12.83 -13.17 -8.36
CA GLU A 187 -12.36 -12.56 -7.12
C GLU A 187 -12.02 -11.09 -7.31
N ALA A 188 -11.29 -10.76 -8.39
CA ALA A 188 -10.91 -9.39 -8.69
C ALA A 188 -12.15 -8.50 -8.93
N GLU A 189 -13.15 -8.96 -9.69
CA GLU A 189 -14.40 -8.22 -9.91
C GLU A 189 -15.22 -8.07 -8.62
N ARG A 190 -15.23 -9.08 -7.75
CA ARG A 190 -15.87 -8.96 -6.43
C ARG A 190 -15.17 -7.95 -5.55
N PHE A 191 -13.83 -7.92 -5.57
CA PHE A 191 -13.07 -6.91 -4.86
C PHE A 191 -13.35 -5.50 -5.43
N ARG A 192 -13.41 -5.35 -6.75
CA ARG A 192 -13.79 -4.09 -7.40
C ARG A 192 -15.18 -3.62 -6.95
N SER A 193 -16.17 -4.50 -6.95
CA SER A 193 -17.52 -4.17 -6.48
C SER A 193 -17.51 -3.75 -5.00
N PHE A 194 -16.78 -4.47 -4.15
CA PHE A 194 -16.62 -4.12 -2.74
C PHE A 194 -15.93 -2.76 -2.56
N PHE A 195 -14.86 -2.50 -3.32
CA PHE A 195 -14.12 -1.26 -3.25
C PHE A 195 -14.99 -0.07 -3.67
N LEU A 196 -15.76 -0.21 -4.75
CA LEU A 196 -16.64 0.84 -5.24
C LEU A 196 -17.74 1.19 -4.23
N THR A 197 -18.21 0.23 -3.43
CA THR A 197 -19.18 0.47 -2.38
C THR A 197 -18.56 0.81 -1.03
N THR A 198 -17.23 0.86 -0.90
CA THR A 198 -16.57 1.18 0.37
C THR A 198 -15.49 2.25 0.18
N GLY A 199 -14.27 1.85 -0.17
CA GLY A 199 -13.10 2.72 -0.29
C GLY A 199 -13.32 3.89 -1.22
N PHE A 200 -13.90 3.66 -2.40
CA PHE A 200 -14.22 4.72 -3.35
C PHE A 200 -15.20 5.74 -2.76
N LEU A 201 -16.32 5.26 -2.20
CA LEU A 201 -17.34 6.13 -1.61
C LEU A 201 -16.75 6.96 -0.47
N LEU A 202 -16.08 6.31 0.47
CA LEU A 202 -15.46 6.97 1.61
C LEU A 202 -14.46 8.04 1.14
N HIS A 203 -13.58 7.70 0.19
CA HIS A 203 -12.55 8.60 -0.30
C HIS A 203 -13.09 9.81 -1.06
N GLN A 204 -14.17 9.65 -1.83
CA GLN A 204 -14.68 10.67 -2.73
C GLN A 204 -15.86 11.47 -2.17
N THR A 205 -16.63 10.92 -1.22
CA THR A 205 -17.79 11.62 -0.64
C THR A 205 -17.50 12.25 0.71
N VAL A 206 -16.78 11.55 1.59
CA VAL A 206 -16.62 11.95 2.98
C VAL A 206 -15.47 12.93 3.08
N ASP A 207 -15.74 14.09 3.68
CA ASP A 207 -14.69 15.05 3.97
C ASP A 207 -13.70 14.40 4.96
N MET A 208 -12.52 14.02 4.49
CA MET A 208 -11.50 13.37 5.29
C MET A 208 -10.21 14.18 5.18
N PRO A 209 -9.56 14.53 6.31
CA PRO A 209 -8.27 15.20 6.29
C PRO A 209 -7.27 14.42 5.42
N LYS A 210 -6.36 15.10 4.71
CA LYS A 210 -5.31 14.42 3.93
C LYS A 210 -4.49 13.52 4.84
N PHE A 211 -4.10 12.33 4.36
CA PHE A 211 -3.22 11.46 5.12
C PHE A 211 -1.90 12.16 5.42
N ASN A 212 -1.63 12.41 6.69
CA ASN A 212 -0.37 12.93 7.18
C ASN A 212 -0.10 12.27 8.54
N TRP A 213 0.79 11.28 8.54
CA TRP A 213 1.13 10.54 9.75
C TRP A 213 1.89 11.40 10.78
N ALA A 214 2.54 12.47 10.33
CA ALA A 214 3.27 13.41 11.19
C ALA A 214 2.36 14.45 11.85
N ASP A 215 1.05 14.49 11.53
CA ASP A 215 0.08 15.34 12.23
C ASP A 215 -0.82 14.45 13.07
N ALA A 216 -0.52 14.37 14.38
CA ALA A 216 -1.29 13.54 15.33
C ALA A 216 -2.78 13.90 15.35
N ARG A 217 -3.13 15.18 15.22
CA ARG A 217 -4.52 15.64 15.27
C ARG A 217 -5.26 15.21 14.01
N CYS A 218 -4.63 15.38 12.85
CA CYS A 218 -5.13 14.89 11.58
C CYS A 218 -5.31 13.37 11.59
N PHE A 219 -4.29 12.64 12.04
CA PHE A 219 -4.31 11.19 12.11
C PHE A 219 -5.40 10.66 13.05
N ALA A 220 -5.55 11.24 14.25
CA ALA A 220 -6.61 10.87 15.19
C ALA A 220 -8.02 11.16 14.64
N ASN A 221 -8.20 12.29 13.94
CA ASN A 221 -9.47 12.63 13.28
C ASN A 221 -9.81 11.62 12.17
N ARG A 222 -8.83 11.29 11.31
CA ARG A 222 -8.98 10.24 10.29
C ARG A 222 -9.35 8.92 10.93
N GLN A 223 -8.63 8.49 11.96
CA GLN A 223 -8.88 7.23 12.65
C GLN A 223 -10.31 7.17 13.23
N ALA A 224 -10.79 8.25 13.85
CA ALA A 224 -12.16 8.33 14.34
C ALA A 224 -13.21 8.16 13.22
N LYS A 225 -13.00 8.81 12.07
CA LYS A 225 -13.89 8.67 10.89
C LYS A 225 -13.87 7.27 10.30
N LEU A 226 -12.69 6.67 10.13
CA LEU A 226 -12.52 5.31 9.63
C LEU A 226 -13.16 4.28 10.57
N SER A 227 -12.96 4.42 11.88
CA SER A 227 -13.58 3.56 12.89
C SER A 227 -15.10 3.70 12.87
N TYR A 228 -15.62 4.92 12.82
CA TYR A 228 -17.07 5.15 12.75
C TYR A 228 -17.68 4.55 11.47
N PHE A 229 -17.04 4.75 10.31
CA PHE A 229 -17.44 4.11 9.06
C PHE A 229 -17.48 2.59 9.19
N ARG A 230 -16.40 1.99 9.70
CA ARG A 230 -16.29 0.54 9.89
C ARG A 230 -17.42 0.01 10.78
N GLU A 231 -17.70 0.66 11.90
CA GLU A 231 -18.77 0.25 12.81
C GLU A 231 -20.15 0.30 12.13
N GLN A 232 -20.47 1.40 11.44
CA GLN A 232 -21.75 1.54 10.75
C GLN A 232 -21.89 0.56 9.58
N TYR A 233 -20.81 0.34 8.83
CA TYR A 233 -20.77 -0.63 7.76
C TYR A 233 -21.00 -2.04 8.30
N LEU A 234 -20.32 -2.44 9.38
CA LEU A 234 -20.49 -3.78 9.95
C LEU A 234 -21.88 -4.01 10.56
N HIS A 235 -22.55 -2.95 11.00
CA HIS A 235 -23.93 -3.05 11.48
C HIS A 235 -24.93 -3.35 10.35
N ASN A 236 -24.69 -2.83 9.14
CA ASN A 236 -25.67 -2.89 8.05
C ASN A 236 -25.23 -3.68 6.81
N PHE A 237 -23.95 -3.99 6.69
CA PHE A 237 -23.27 -4.40 5.45
C PHE A 237 -23.57 -3.46 4.27
N ASP A 238 -23.74 -2.17 4.57
CA ASP A 238 -24.16 -1.17 3.59
C ASP A 238 -23.52 0.19 3.91
N ALA A 239 -22.60 0.62 3.05
CA ALA A 239 -21.95 1.92 3.17
C ALA A 239 -22.88 3.10 2.83
N ILE A 240 -23.93 2.89 2.04
CA ILE A 240 -24.88 3.96 1.68
C ILE A 240 -25.63 4.45 2.91
N LYS A 241 -25.96 3.53 3.84
CA LYS A 241 -26.56 3.92 5.12
C LYS A 241 -25.66 4.81 5.95
N TYR A 242 -24.35 4.59 5.92
CA TYR A 242 -23.40 5.48 6.56
C TYR A 242 -23.46 6.88 5.92
N LEU A 243 -23.40 6.95 4.58
CA LEU A 243 -23.45 8.23 3.86
C LEU A 243 -24.74 9.02 4.11
N SER A 244 -25.86 8.35 4.34
CA SER A 244 -27.13 9.01 4.67
C SER A 244 -27.10 9.83 5.98
N ARG A 245 -26.08 9.60 6.81
CA ARG A 245 -25.89 10.26 8.12
C ARG A 245 -24.72 11.24 8.12
N GLU A 246 -23.99 11.34 7.02
CA GLU A 246 -22.76 12.12 6.93
C GLU A 246 -22.89 13.24 5.90
N ARG A 247 -22.12 14.31 6.13
CA ARG A 247 -21.93 15.33 5.09
C ARG A 247 -21.09 14.73 3.97
N CYS A 248 -21.71 14.61 2.80
CA CYS A 248 -21.11 14.02 1.62
C CYS A 248 -21.17 14.98 0.43
N HIS A 249 -20.18 14.85 -0.46
CA HIS A 249 -20.14 15.54 -1.73
C HIS A 249 -20.73 14.66 -2.85
N PRO A 250 -21.40 15.26 -3.86
CA PRO A 250 -21.87 14.51 -5.02
C PRO A 250 -20.69 13.98 -5.84
N ILE A 251 -20.83 12.77 -6.37
CA ILE A 251 -19.82 12.11 -7.22
C ILE A 251 -20.31 12.06 -8.65
N ASN A 252 -19.42 12.35 -9.60
CA ASN A 252 -19.61 12.04 -11.02
C ASN A 252 -18.65 10.93 -11.44
N ILE A 253 -19.15 9.71 -11.64
CA ILE A 253 -18.32 8.55 -12.01
C ILE A 253 -17.53 8.77 -13.31
N TYR A 254 -18.02 9.61 -14.23
CA TYR A 254 -17.34 9.91 -15.49
C TYR A 254 -16.13 10.81 -15.32
N SER A 255 -15.93 11.38 -14.12
CA SER A 255 -14.73 12.16 -13.79
C SER A 255 -13.53 11.28 -13.43
N TYR A 256 -13.71 9.96 -13.33
CA TYR A 256 -12.68 9.02 -12.89
C TYR A 256 -12.28 8.09 -14.03
N ALA A 257 -11.45 8.60 -14.95
CA ALA A 257 -10.82 7.81 -15.98
C ALA A 257 -9.44 7.32 -15.53
N VAL A 258 -8.99 6.18 -16.07
CA VAL A 258 -7.68 5.62 -15.76
C VAL A 258 -6.58 6.56 -16.26
N ASP A 259 -5.69 6.98 -15.35
CA ASP A 259 -4.50 7.75 -15.71
C ASP A 259 -3.36 6.79 -16.10
N ILE A 260 -2.94 6.89 -17.35
CA ILE A 260 -1.86 6.06 -17.91
C ILE A 260 -0.52 6.78 -17.99
N ILE A 261 -0.43 8.06 -17.58
CA ILE A 261 0.83 8.85 -17.61
C ILE A 261 1.17 9.55 -16.29
N GLY A 262 0.26 9.52 -15.30
CA GLY A 262 0.46 10.13 -13.99
C GLY A 262 1.46 9.41 -13.07
N PRO A 263 1.59 9.87 -11.82
CA PRO A 263 2.54 9.30 -10.84
C PRO A 263 2.25 7.84 -10.50
N HIS A 264 1.02 7.39 -10.71
CA HIS A 264 0.59 6.00 -10.53
C HIS A 264 0.46 5.23 -11.86
N ALA A 265 0.92 5.83 -12.95
CA ALA A 265 0.94 5.16 -14.24
C ALA A 265 1.80 3.90 -14.19
N ILE A 266 1.40 2.94 -14.99
CA ILE A 266 1.94 1.58 -14.99
C ILE A 266 2.98 1.41 -16.11
N ILE A 267 3.33 2.49 -16.80
CA ILE A 267 4.32 2.51 -17.90
C ILE A 267 5.73 2.68 -17.33
#